data_AF-A0A2G5DDU4-F1
#
_entry.id   AF-A0A2G5DDU4-F1
#
_cell.length_a   1.000
_cell.length_b   1.000
_cell.length_c   1.000
_cell.angle_alpha   90.00
_cell.angle_beta   90.00
_cell.angle_gamma   90.00
#
_symmetry.space_group_name_H-M   'P 1'
#
loop_
_entity.id
_entity.type
_entity.pdbx_description
1 polymer ?
#
loop_
_entity_poly.entity_id
_entity_poly.type
_entity_poly.pdbx_seq_one_letter_code
_entity_poly.pdbx_strand_id
1 'polypeptide(L)'
;MEKKTRNLIFGLFWMLLASSNLCIDGLNIWPMPSSLKYGAKTLYLSKDFGLDTVGSKYVDASSTLKDAFQRLLDIVETAHAIDTNSTYYNPSLLLKGMRVVISSPNDELQFGVDESYKLSIPSSGNPIYATLEAPTLYGALHGLQTFSQLCHFNFTTRIIEVRQAPWNIIDQPRFSYRGLLIDTSRHYQPLPIIKNVIDAMAYTKLNVLHWHIVDTQSFPLEIPSYPKLWNGAYSPSERYTMADAAEIVNYAKRQGINVLAELDVPGHALSWGIGYPSLWPSSDCPEPLDVSNEFTFKLIDGVLSDFSKVFNFKFVHLGGDEVDTSCWVMTPHVRKWLTKHGLNETEAYQYFVLRAQQIAISHGYEIINWEETFNNFGNKLSRKTVVHNWLGGGVAQQVVAAGLRCIVSNQDKWYLDHLDITWQQFYMNEPLTNITNLQQQKLVIGGEVCMWGETVDGSDIEQTIWPRAAAAAGN
;
A
#
# COMPACT_ATOMS: atom_id res chain seq x y z
N MET A 1 31.25 -48.94 49.09
CA MET A 1 30.29 -49.82 48.42
C MET A 1 29.09 -49.00 48.00
N GLU A 2 28.95 -48.91 46.68
CA GLU A 2 27.98 -48.21 45.83
C GLU A 2 26.67 -47.71 46.48
N LYS A 3 26.40 -46.41 46.32
CA LYS A 3 25.03 -45.88 46.34
C LYS A 3 24.75 -45.15 45.03
N LYS A 4 23.89 -45.80 44.25
CA LYS A 4 23.24 -45.35 43.01
C LYS A 4 22.63 -43.95 43.18
N THR A 5 23.06 -43.03 42.34
CA THR A 5 22.41 -41.74 42.09
C THR A 5 21.15 -41.97 41.25
N ARG A 6 19.98 -41.67 41.82
CA ARG A 6 18.70 -41.61 41.09
C ARG A 6 18.63 -40.26 40.37
N ASN A 7 18.77 -40.27 39.05
CA ASN A 7 18.35 -39.16 38.20
C ASN A 7 16.83 -39.27 37.95
N LEU A 8 16.07 -38.29 38.43
CA LEU A 8 14.69 -38.06 37.97
C LEU A 8 14.75 -37.40 36.59
N ILE A 9 14.34 -38.13 35.56
CA ILE A 9 14.04 -37.57 34.23
C ILE A 9 12.58 -37.12 34.28
N PHE A 10 12.35 -35.81 34.33
CA PHE A 10 11.05 -35.23 34.01
C PHE A 10 10.91 -35.22 32.48
N GLY A 11 10.10 -36.13 31.95
CA GLY A 11 9.73 -36.15 30.54
C GLY A 11 8.77 -35.01 30.24
N LEU A 12 9.26 -33.96 29.57
CA LEU A 12 8.41 -33.01 28.85
C LEU A 12 7.95 -33.67 27.54
N PHE A 13 6.68 -34.06 27.49
CA PHE A 13 6.00 -34.38 26.23
C PHE A 13 5.85 -33.09 25.42
N TRP A 14 6.78 -32.83 24.50
CA TRP A 14 6.55 -31.94 23.38
C TRP A 14 5.66 -32.69 22.37
N MET A 15 4.40 -32.28 22.25
CA MET A 15 3.62 -32.58 21.05
C MET A 15 4.26 -31.81 19.88
N LEU A 16 5.16 -32.49 19.17
CA LEU A 16 5.51 -32.14 17.80
C LEU A 16 4.25 -32.28 16.96
N LEU A 17 3.53 -31.17 16.77
CA LEU A 17 2.69 -31.00 15.58
C LEU A 17 3.66 -30.99 14.39
N ALA A 18 3.88 -32.16 13.81
CA ALA A 18 4.47 -32.27 12.50
C ALA A 18 3.50 -31.61 11.51
N SER A 19 3.67 -30.31 11.28
CA SER A 19 3.22 -29.68 10.04
C SER A 19 3.96 -30.42 8.94
N SER A 20 3.26 -31.28 8.22
CA SER A 20 3.75 -31.83 6.98
C SER A 20 4.06 -30.65 6.06
N ASN A 21 5.34 -30.27 5.97
CA ASN A 21 5.86 -29.50 4.86
C ASN A 21 5.71 -30.39 3.61
N LEU A 22 4.52 -30.40 3.03
CA LEU A 22 4.39 -30.74 1.62
C LEU A 22 5.23 -29.70 0.89
N CYS A 23 6.27 -30.17 0.22
CA CYS A 23 6.93 -29.37 -0.81
C CYS A 23 5.85 -29.01 -1.83
N ILE A 24 5.45 -27.74 -1.87
CA ILE A 24 4.46 -27.21 -2.80
C ILE A 24 5.16 -27.01 -4.15
N ASP A 25 5.63 -28.09 -4.77
CA ASP A 25 6.14 -28.02 -6.14
C ASP A 25 4.95 -27.85 -7.09
N GLY A 26 4.91 -26.72 -7.80
CA GLY A 26 3.98 -26.46 -8.91
C GLY A 26 2.74 -25.61 -8.63
N LEU A 27 2.67 -24.89 -7.49
CA LEU A 27 1.63 -23.85 -7.29
C LEU A 27 2.19 -22.46 -7.58
N ASN A 28 1.68 -21.84 -8.65
CA ASN A 28 2.07 -20.48 -9.07
C ASN A 28 1.06 -19.45 -8.55
N ILE A 29 0.88 -19.37 -7.22
CA ILE A 29 -0.03 -18.41 -6.59
C ILE A 29 0.79 -17.45 -5.72
N TRP A 30 0.59 -16.16 -5.89
CA TRP A 30 1.23 -15.10 -5.11
C TRP A 30 0.30 -13.89 -4.88
N PRO A 31 0.16 -13.38 -3.64
CA PRO A 31 0.57 -13.99 -2.38
C PRO A 31 -0.11 -15.35 -2.13
N MET A 32 0.53 -16.21 -1.35
CA MET A 32 -0.02 -17.51 -0.98
C MET A 32 -1.28 -17.32 -0.11
N PRO A 33 -2.44 -17.90 -0.49
CA PRO A 33 -3.65 -17.79 0.31
C PRO A 33 -3.51 -18.40 1.70
N SER A 34 -4.25 -17.85 2.66
CA SER A 34 -4.30 -18.32 4.06
C SER A 34 -4.63 -19.81 4.19
N SER A 35 -5.51 -20.33 3.32
CA SER A 35 -5.84 -21.76 3.27
C SER A 35 -6.25 -22.16 1.86
N LEU A 36 -5.70 -23.26 1.36
CA LEU A 36 -6.09 -23.85 0.08
C LEU A 36 -6.17 -25.38 0.14
N LYS A 37 -7.08 -25.93 -0.66
CA LYS A 37 -7.18 -27.36 -0.98
C LYS A 37 -7.36 -27.50 -2.49
N TYR A 38 -6.68 -28.47 -3.07
CA TYR A 38 -6.72 -28.73 -4.51
C TYR A 38 -6.76 -30.23 -4.81
N GLY A 39 -7.16 -30.58 -6.03
CA GLY A 39 -7.18 -31.93 -6.55
C GLY A 39 -6.17 -32.15 -7.68
N ALA A 40 -6.55 -33.00 -8.63
CA ALA A 40 -5.67 -33.43 -9.72
C ALA A 40 -6.31 -33.31 -11.10
N LYS A 41 -7.58 -32.85 -11.21
CA LYS A 41 -8.26 -32.73 -12.50
C LYS A 41 -7.93 -31.41 -13.18
N THR A 42 -7.90 -31.43 -14.51
CA THR A 42 -7.79 -30.22 -15.34
C THR A 42 -9.18 -29.87 -15.89
N LEU A 43 -9.55 -28.61 -15.75
CA LEU A 43 -10.70 -28.00 -16.43
C LEU A 43 -10.20 -27.05 -17.52
N TYR A 44 -11.11 -26.68 -18.41
CA TYR A 44 -10.82 -25.79 -19.53
C TYR A 44 -11.74 -24.58 -19.47
N LEU A 45 -11.19 -23.38 -19.68
CA LEU A 45 -11.99 -22.16 -19.70
C LEU A 45 -12.85 -22.11 -20.96
N SER A 46 -14.14 -21.82 -20.83
CA SER A 46 -15.04 -21.64 -21.98
C SER A 46 -14.67 -20.39 -22.77
N LYS A 47 -14.86 -20.41 -24.10
CA LYS A 47 -14.72 -19.20 -24.93
C LYS A 47 -15.66 -18.09 -24.46
N ASP A 48 -16.90 -18.47 -24.14
CA ASP A 48 -17.91 -17.56 -23.62
C ASP A 48 -17.91 -17.54 -22.08
N PHE A 49 -16.71 -17.54 -21.46
CA PHE A 49 -16.59 -17.56 -19.99
C PHE A 49 -17.25 -16.31 -19.40
N GLY A 50 -18.39 -16.50 -18.73
CA GLY A 50 -19.24 -15.40 -18.27
C GLY A 50 -19.13 -15.12 -16.78
N LEU A 51 -19.41 -13.87 -16.42
CA LEU A 51 -19.67 -13.44 -15.05
C LEU A 51 -21.16 -13.60 -14.73
N ASP A 52 -21.47 -14.36 -13.68
CA ASP A 52 -22.81 -14.51 -13.10
C ASP A 52 -22.82 -13.86 -11.71
N THR A 53 -23.75 -12.94 -11.44
CA THR A 53 -23.89 -12.26 -10.14
C THR A 53 -25.18 -12.66 -9.41
N VAL A 54 -25.85 -13.74 -9.83
CA VAL A 54 -27.05 -14.25 -9.17
C VAL A 54 -26.77 -14.52 -7.69
N GLY A 55 -27.60 -13.91 -6.83
CA GLY A 55 -27.49 -14.01 -5.37
C GLY A 55 -26.62 -12.94 -4.71
N SER A 56 -25.88 -12.13 -5.49
CA SER A 56 -25.15 -10.97 -4.98
C SER A 56 -26.10 -9.85 -4.54
N LYS A 57 -25.76 -9.14 -3.46
CA LYS A 57 -26.43 -7.89 -3.07
C LYS A 57 -25.81 -6.65 -3.71
N TYR A 58 -24.59 -6.78 -4.24
CA TYR A 58 -23.89 -5.71 -4.94
C TYR A 58 -24.39 -5.59 -6.38
N VAL A 59 -24.87 -4.40 -6.75
CA VAL A 59 -25.51 -4.12 -8.05
C VAL A 59 -24.55 -3.69 -9.15
N ASP A 60 -23.28 -3.42 -8.80
CA ASP A 60 -22.23 -2.96 -9.71
C ASP A 60 -22.59 -1.71 -10.54
N ALA A 61 -23.12 -0.68 -9.87
CA ALA A 61 -23.53 0.57 -10.51
C ALA A 61 -22.36 1.31 -11.19
N SER A 62 -21.15 1.17 -10.64
CA SER A 62 -19.91 1.78 -11.15
C SER A 62 -19.18 0.92 -12.19
N SER A 63 -19.70 -0.26 -12.52
CA SER A 63 -19.04 -1.29 -13.37
C SER A 63 -17.70 -1.79 -12.84
N THR A 64 -17.33 -1.50 -11.59
CA THR A 64 -16.02 -1.90 -11.03
C THR A 64 -15.80 -3.41 -11.07
N LEU A 65 -16.83 -4.22 -10.77
CA LEU A 65 -16.71 -5.69 -10.82
C LEU A 65 -16.62 -6.19 -12.26
N LYS A 66 -17.40 -5.62 -13.19
CA LYS A 66 -17.31 -5.95 -14.63
C LYS A 66 -15.94 -5.60 -15.20
N ASP A 67 -15.42 -4.42 -14.88
CA ASP A 67 -14.10 -3.98 -15.33
C ASP A 67 -13.01 -4.90 -14.76
N ALA A 68 -13.12 -5.32 -13.49
CA ALA A 68 -12.20 -6.27 -12.88
C ALA A 68 -12.27 -7.67 -13.53
N PHE A 69 -13.47 -8.13 -13.88
CA PHE A 69 -13.64 -9.37 -14.61
C PHE A 69 -13.05 -9.31 -16.02
N GLN A 70 -13.19 -8.18 -16.71
CA GLN A 70 -12.56 -7.98 -18.02
C GLN A 70 -11.03 -7.98 -17.90
N ARG A 71 -10.45 -7.27 -16.91
CA ARG A 71 -9.01 -7.29 -16.65
C ARG A 71 -8.50 -8.71 -16.37
N LEU A 72 -9.27 -9.51 -15.62
CA LEU A 72 -8.94 -10.91 -15.39
C LEU A 72 -8.85 -11.70 -16.70
N LEU A 73 -9.80 -11.50 -17.62
CA LEU A 73 -9.75 -12.15 -18.93
C LEU A 73 -8.51 -11.69 -19.70
N ASP A 74 -8.26 -10.37 -19.78
CA ASP A 74 -7.12 -9.80 -20.49
C ASP A 74 -5.78 -10.38 -19.98
N ILE A 75 -5.63 -10.55 -18.66
CA ILE A 75 -4.46 -11.18 -18.04
C ILE A 75 -4.32 -12.64 -18.44
N VAL A 76 -5.41 -13.41 -18.40
CA VAL A 76 -5.36 -14.86 -18.62
C VAL A 76 -5.19 -15.21 -20.10
N GLU A 77 -5.75 -14.41 -21.01
CA GLU A 77 -5.60 -14.59 -22.45
C GLU A 77 -4.17 -14.28 -22.94
N THR A 78 -3.33 -13.62 -22.11
CA THR A 78 -1.86 -13.48 -22.28
C THR A 78 -1.40 -13.08 -23.69
N ALA A 79 -2.08 -12.12 -24.34
CA ALA A 79 -1.81 -11.70 -25.72
C ALA A 79 -1.69 -12.89 -26.73
N HIS A 80 -2.30 -14.03 -26.43
CA HIS A 80 -2.25 -15.24 -27.24
C HIS A 80 -3.58 -15.50 -27.94
N ALA A 81 -3.52 -15.96 -29.18
CA ALA A 81 -4.71 -16.38 -29.91
C ALA A 81 -5.20 -17.74 -29.38
N ILE A 82 -6.40 -17.75 -28.79
CA ILE A 82 -7.02 -18.96 -28.23
C ILE A 82 -7.68 -19.78 -29.35
N ASP A 83 -7.34 -21.05 -29.43
CA ASP A 83 -8.01 -21.98 -30.34
C ASP A 83 -9.38 -22.38 -29.75
N THR A 84 -10.40 -22.36 -30.59
CA THR A 84 -11.80 -22.64 -30.20
C THR A 84 -12.22 -24.05 -30.55
N ASN A 85 -11.31 -24.88 -31.08
CA ASN A 85 -11.63 -26.19 -31.58
C ASN A 85 -11.89 -27.20 -30.44
N SER A 86 -13.12 -27.73 -30.40
CA SER A 86 -13.62 -28.64 -29.34
C SER A 86 -12.93 -30.02 -29.29
N THR A 87 -12.01 -30.31 -30.21
CA THR A 87 -11.35 -31.62 -30.34
C THR A 87 -10.32 -31.90 -29.24
N TYR A 88 -9.86 -30.87 -28.53
CA TYR A 88 -8.77 -30.99 -27.55
C TYR A 88 -9.21 -31.28 -26.11
N TYR A 89 -10.51 -31.18 -25.81
CA TYR A 89 -11.01 -31.39 -24.44
C TYR A 89 -12.41 -32.00 -24.42
N ASN A 90 -12.71 -32.74 -23.35
CA ASN A 90 -14.06 -33.26 -23.11
C ASN A 90 -14.98 -32.10 -22.70
N PRO A 91 -16.10 -31.84 -23.42
CA PRO A 91 -17.03 -30.75 -23.08
C PRO A 91 -17.58 -30.79 -21.65
N SER A 92 -17.59 -31.96 -21.00
CA SER A 92 -17.99 -32.10 -19.59
C SER A 92 -16.99 -31.52 -18.59
N LEU A 93 -15.79 -31.14 -19.02
CA LEU A 93 -14.74 -30.48 -18.22
C LEU A 93 -14.64 -28.97 -18.49
N LEU A 94 -15.60 -28.42 -19.23
CA LEU A 94 -15.64 -27.01 -19.59
C LEU A 94 -16.18 -26.17 -18.43
N LEU A 95 -15.37 -25.23 -17.94
CA LEU A 95 -15.75 -24.24 -16.95
C LEU A 95 -16.47 -23.08 -17.66
N LYS A 96 -17.78 -22.96 -17.45
CA LYS A 96 -18.65 -22.05 -18.20
C LYS A 96 -18.60 -20.61 -17.74
N GLY A 97 -18.26 -20.36 -16.49
CA GLY A 97 -18.23 -19.02 -15.94
C GLY A 97 -17.86 -19.02 -14.47
N MET A 98 -17.91 -17.83 -13.89
CA MET A 98 -17.75 -17.60 -12.47
C MET A 98 -19.01 -16.94 -11.91
N ARG A 99 -19.55 -17.54 -10.84
CA ARG A 99 -20.56 -16.90 -10.01
C ARG A 99 -19.89 -16.10 -8.90
N VAL A 100 -20.12 -14.79 -8.88
CA VAL A 100 -19.59 -13.89 -7.85
C VAL A 100 -20.74 -13.42 -6.96
N VAL A 101 -20.64 -13.72 -5.65
CA VAL A 101 -21.64 -13.36 -4.65
C VAL A 101 -21.00 -12.41 -3.64
N ILE A 102 -21.38 -11.14 -3.71
CA ILE A 102 -20.95 -10.12 -2.75
C ILE A 102 -22.08 -9.86 -1.77
N SER A 103 -21.78 -9.99 -0.47
CA SER A 103 -22.80 -9.93 0.58
C SER A 103 -23.22 -8.51 0.97
N SER A 104 -22.33 -7.53 0.79
CA SER A 104 -22.57 -6.10 1.05
C SER A 104 -23.01 -5.38 -0.24
N PRO A 105 -24.03 -4.51 -0.18
CA PRO A 105 -24.33 -3.60 -1.29
C PRO A 105 -23.40 -2.36 -1.32
N ASN A 106 -22.66 -2.08 -0.24
CA ASN A 106 -21.77 -0.93 -0.14
C ASN A 106 -20.40 -1.21 -0.79
N ASP A 107 -19.94 -0.28 -1.61
CA ASP A 107 -18.65 -0.26 -2.32
C ASP A 107 -17.78 0.95 -1.96
N GLU A 108 -17.97 1.50 -0.76
CA GLU A 108 -17.09 2.50 -0.19
C GLU A 108 -15.74 1.88 0.18
N LEU A 109 -14.66 2.40 -0.43
CA LEU A 109 -13.30 2.02 -0.09
C LEU A 109 -12.88 2.79 1.16
N GLN A 110 -12.56 2.05 2.22
CA GLN A 110 -12.08 2.62 3.48
C GLN A 110 -10.99 1.74 4.07
N PHE A 111 -10.16 2.33 4.93
CA PHE A 111 -9.18 1.57 5.70
C PHE A 111 -9.86 0.49 6.54
N GLY A 112 -9.35 -0.74 6.45
CA GLY A 112 -9.89 -1.89 7.19
C GLY A 112 -11.18 -2.45 6.62
N VAL A 113 -11.51 -2.14 5.36
CA VAL A 113 -12.59 -2.84 4.65
C VAL A 113 -12.30 -4.35 4.60
N ASP A 114 -13.34 -5.17 4.63
CA ASP A 114 -13.20 -6.62 4.62
C ASP A 114 -12.77 -7.12 3.23
N GLU A 115 -11.51 -7.52 3.14
CA GLU A 115 -10.84 -8.01 1.94
C GLU A 115 -10.86 -9.55 1.84
N SER A 116 -11.59 -10.25 2.72
CA SER A 116 -11.67 -11.70 2.71
C SER A 116 -12.52 -12.24 1.57
N TYR A 117 -12.18 -13.45 1.11
CA TYR A 117 -12.97 -14.15 0.10
C TYR A 117 -12.83 -15.67 0.22
N LYS A 118 -13.77 -16.36 -0.43
CA LYS A 118 -13.75 -17.80 -0.62
C LYS A 118 -13.95 -18.11 -2.10
N LEU A 119 -12.97 -18.79 -2.69
CA LEU A 119 -13.00 -19.24 -4.08
C LEU A 119 -13.13 -20.78 -4.13
N SER A 120 -14.16 -21.26 -4.83
CA SER A 120 -14.42 -22.69 -5.03
C SER A 120 -14.54 -23.02 -6.51
N ILE A 121 -13.72 -23.95 -7.00
CA ILE A 121 -13.75 -24.43 -8.39
C ILE A 121 -14.03 -25.95 -8.34
N PRO A 122 -15.23 -26.42 -8.69
CA PRO A 122 -15.58 -27.83 -8.59
C PRO A 122 -14.92 -28.66 -9.70
N SER A 123 -14.71 -29.95 -9.49
CA SER A 123 -14.06 -30.85 -10.48
C SER A 123 -15.04 -31.51 -11.47
N SER A 124 -16.32 -31.23 -11.32
CA SER A 124 -17.43 -31.79 -12.10
C SER A 124 -18.70 -31.00 -11.83
N GLY A 125 -19.61 -30.97 -12.81
CA GLY A 125 -20.87 -30.25 -12.76
C GLY A 125 -21.50 -30.22 -14.15
N ASN A 126 -22.78 -29.85 -14.24
CA ASN A 126 -23.44 -29.70 -15.53
C ASN A 126 -24.44 -28.53 -15.49
N PRO A 127 -24.06 -27.33 -15.96
CA PRO A 127 -22.70 -26.87 -16.31
C PRO A 127 -21.77 -26.67 -15.09
N ILE A 128 -20.45 -26.54 -15.32
CA ILE A 128 -19.45 -26.24 -14.27
C ILE A 128 -19.29 -24.73 -14.12
N TYR A 129 -19.41 -24.21 -12.90
CA TYR A 129 -19.14 -22.82 -12.56
C TYR A 129 -18.15 -22.73 -11.39
N ALA A 130 -17.21 -21.80 -11.46
CA ALA A 130 -16.47 -21.35 -10.29
C ALA A 130 -17.39 -20.50 -9.40
N THR A 131 -17.21 -20.53 -8.09
CA THR A 131 -17.97 -19.70 -7.15
C THR A 131 -16.99 -18.87 -6.33
N LEU A 132 -17.18 -17.56 -6.32
CA LEU A 132 -16.44 -16.60 -5.53
C LEU A 132 -17.40 -15.88 -4.59
N GLU A 133 -17.24 -16.11 -3.29
CA GLU A 133 -18.03 -15.47 -2.24
C GLU A 133 -17.15 -14.47 -1.50
N ALA A 134 -17.63 -13.24 -1.33
CA ALA A 134 -16.91 -12.20 -0.59
C ALA A 134 -17.88 -11.33 0.24
N PRO A 135 -17.47 -10.85 1.42
CA PRO A 135 -18.27 -9.88 2.18
C PRO A 135 -18.42 -8.55 1.44
N THR A 136 -17.37 -8.08 0.76
CA THR A 136 -17.33 -6.81 0.03
C THR A 136 -16.84 -6.98 -1.40
N LEU A 137 -16.97 -5.91 -2.20
CA LEU A 137 -16.39 -5.83 -3.54
C LEU A 137 -14.88 -6.11 -3.52
N TYR A 138 -14.14 -5.61 -2.54
CA TYR A 138 -12.68 -5.70 -2.50
C TYR A 138 -12.18 -7.11 -2.25
N GLY A 139 -12.87 -7.90 -1.40
CA GLY A 139 -12.62 -9.33 -1.31
C GLY A 139 -12.84 -10.06 -2.65
N ALA A 140 -13.88 -9.68 -3.41
CA ALA A 140 -14.10 -10.23 -4.74
C ALA A 140 -12.99 -9.85 -5.72
N LEU A 141 -12.45 -8.62 -5.68
CA LEU A 141 -11.31 -8.23 -6.51
C LEU A 141 -10.07 -9.12 -6.23
N HIS A 142 -9.76 -9.38 -4.97
CA HIS A 142 -8.66 -10.28 -4.57
C HIS A 142 -8.90 -11.73 -4.99
N GLY A 143 -10.14 -12.19 -4.93
CA GLY A 143 -10.53 -13.52 -5.39
C GLY A 143 -10.44 -13.69 -6.90
N LEU A 144 -10.81 -12.65 -7.68
CA LEU A 144 -10.60 -12.60 -9.12
C LEU A 144 -9.10 -12.67 -9.45
N GLN A 145 -8.27 -11.89 -8.76
CA GLN A 145 -6.82 -11.95 -8.96
C GLN A 145 -6.23 -13.31 -8.60
N THR A 146 -6.79 -14.00 -7.61
CA THR A 146 -6.34 -15.36 -7.26
C THR A 146 -6.79 -16.38 -8.32
N PHE A 147 -8.00 -16.23 -8.87
CA PHE A 147 -8.46 -17.08 -9.97
C PHE A 147 -7.61 -16.92 -11.23
N SER A 148 -7.20 -15.69 -11.58
CA SER A 148 -6.37 -15.44 -12.76
C SER A 148 -5.05 -16.24 -12.72
N GLN A 149 -4.46 -16.38 -11.52
CA GLN A 149 -3.23 -17.14 -11.28
C GLN A 149 -3.42 -18.66 -11.38
N LEU A 150 -4.65 -19.17 -11.23
CA LEU A 150 -4.97 -20.59 -11.43
C LEU A 150 -5.15 -20.96 -12.90
N CYS A 151 -5.30 -19.97 -13.76
CA CYS A 151 -5.44 -20.16 -15.19
C CYS A 151 -4.07 -20.22 -15.87
N HIS A 152 -3.92 -21.14 -16.83
CA HIS A 152 -2.68 -21.34 -17.55
C HIS A 152 -2.94 -21.54 -19.04
N PHE A 153 -2.28 -20.75 -19.89
CA PHE A 153 -2.31 -20.94 -21.32
C PHE A 153 -1.43 -22.13 -21.73
N ASN A 154 -2.02 -23.17 -22.31
CA ASN A 154 -1.28 -24.31 -22.84
C ASN A 154 -0.86 -24.06 -24.30
N PHE A 155 0.43 -23.91 -24.58
CA PHE A 155 0.95 -23.62 -25.93
C PHE A 155 0.73 -24.74 -26.96
N THR A 156 0.56 -25.99 -26.53
CA THR A 156 0.30 -27.12 -27.43
C THR A 156 -1.13 -27.11 -27.93
N THR A 157 -2.09 -26.97 -27.01
CA THR A 157 -3.53 -27.00 -27.32
C THR A 157 -4.10 -25.61 -27.62
N ARG A 158 -3.37 -24.54 -27.28
CA ARG A 158 -3.75 -23.13 -27.40
C ARG A 158 -5.05 -22.78 -26.67
N ILE A 159 -5.29 -23.43 -25.53
CA ILE A 159 -6.45 -23.21 -24.67
C ILE A 159 -6.00 -22.86 -23.26
N ILE A 160 -6.90 -22.20 -22.51
CA ILE A 160 -6.70 -21.90 -21.10
C ILE A 160 -7.16 -23.08 -20.24
N GLU A 161 -6.27 -23.55 -19.39
CA GLU A 161 -6.48 -24.64 -18.45
C GLU A 161 -6.57 -24.11 -17.01
N VAL A 162 -7.47 -24.68 -16.22
CA VAL A 162 -7.46 -24.57 -14.75
C VAL A 162 -7.08 -25.94 -14.21
N ARG A 163 -5.81 -26.11 -13.85
CA ARG A 163 -5.25 -27.38 -13.37
C ARG A 163 -5.63 -27.62 -11.91
N GLN A 164 -5.47 -28.86 -11.44
CA GLN A 164 -5.63 -29.24 -10.02
C GLN A 164 -7.01 -28.95 -9.39
N ALA A 165 -8.08 -28.94 -10.17
CA ALA A 165 -9.43 -28.93 -9.64
C ALA A 165 -9.75 -30.26 -8.87
N PRO A 166 -10.60 -30.23 -7.83
CA PRO A 166 -11.34 -29.06 -7.35
C PRO A 166 -10.48 -28.15 -6.48
N TRP A 167 -10.68 -26.84 -6.57
CA TRP A 167 -10.09 -25.84 -5.69
C TRP A 167 -11.08 -25.42 -4.60
N ASN A 168 -10.57 -25.25 -3.38
CA ASN A 168 -11.24 -24.56 -2.29
C ASN A 168 -10.22 -23.69 -1.56
N ILE A 169 -10.32 -22.38 -1.78
CA ILE A 169 -9.41 -21.36 -1.27
C ILE A 169 -10.21 -20.44 -0.35
N ILE A 170 -9.68 -20.20 0.85
CA ILE A 170 -10.19 -19.24 1.82
C ILE A 170 -9.03 -18.33 2.16
N ASP A 171 -9.24 -17.03 2.02
CA ASP A 171 -8.16 -16.08 2.15
C ASP A 171 -8.62 -14.74 2.73
N GLN A 172 -7.67 -14.08 3.39
CA GLN A 172 -7.81 -12.76 3.99
C GLN A 172 -6.40 -12.20 4.24
N PRO A 173 -6.21 -10.87 4.20
CA PRO A 173 -4.90 -10.31 4.47
C PRO A 173 -4.54 -10.42 5.95
N ARG A 174 -3.24 -10.62 6.23
CA ARG A 174 -2.69 -10.58 7.59
C ARG A 174 -2.75 -9.17 8.19
N PHE A 175 -2.46 -8.16 7.37
CA PHE A 175 -2.46 -6.74 7.72
C PHE A 175 -3.38 -5.93 6.82
N SER A 176 -4.08 -4.96 7.41
CA SER A 176 -5.01 -4.07 6.71
C SER A 176 -4.32 -2.97 5.88
N TYR A 177 -3.07 -2.62 6.21
CA TYR A 177 -2.27 -1.65 5.45
C TYR A 177 -1.15 -2.38 4.70
N ARG A 178 -1.16 -2.34 3.37
CA ARG A 178 -0.13 -2.94 2.52
C ARG A 178 0.28 -1.92 1.46
N GLY A 179 1.27 -1.13 1.80
CA GLY A 179 1.66 0.08 1.09
C GLY A 179 2.75 -0.13 0.05
N LEU A 180 2.74 0.74 -0.96
CA LEU A 180 3.88 1.04 -1.83
C LEU A 180 3.99 2.56 -1.94
N LEU A 181 5.13 3.12 -1.53
CA LEU A 181 5.46 4.52 -1.77
C LEU A 181 6.05 4.70 -3.16
N ILE A 182 5.59 5.73 -3.87
CA ILE A 182 6.27 6.28 -5.04
C ILE A 182 6.55 7.77 -4.82
N ASP A 183 7.75 8.19 -5.17
CA ASP A 183 8.19 9.59 -5.15
C ASP A 183 8.07 10.19 -6.56
N THR A 184 7.24 11.23 -6.67
CA THR A 184 7.04 11.96 -7.93
C THR A 184 7.61 13.37 -7.90
N SER A 185 8.38 13.70 -6.85
CA SER A 185 9.02 14.99 -6.69
C SER A 185 10.46 14.98 -7.19
N ARG A 186 11.25 13.99 -6.77
CA ARG A 186 12.67 13.87 -7.16
C ARG A 186 12.82 13.62 -8.66
N HIS A 187 11.88 12.87 -9.24
CA HIS A 187 11.65 12.81 -10.68
C HIS A 187 10.14 12.71 -10.95
N TYR A 188 9.68 13.40 -11.99
CA TYR A 188 8.27 13.36 -12.40
C TYR A 188 7.90 11.98 -12.98
N GLN A 189 6.74 11.46 -12.57
CA GLN A 189 6.19 10.19 -13.08
C GLN A 189 4.97 10.42 -13.97
N PRO A 190 4.99 10.08 -15.27
CA PRO A 190 3.80 10.24 -16.12
C PRO A 190 2.58 9.45 -15.60
N LEU A 191 1.36 9.98 -15.76
CA LEU A 191 0.13 9.31 -15.33
C LEU A 191 0.02 7.84 -15.79
N PRO A 192 0.35 7.47 -17.06
CA PRO A 192 0.31 6.08 -17.49
C PRO A 192 1.23 5.17 -16.66
N ILE A 193 2.39 5.66 -16.24
CA ILE A 193 3.35 4.90 -15.43
C ILE A 193 2.80 4.68 -14.01
N ILE A 194 2.21 5.71 -13.39
CA ILE A 194 1.54 5.57 -12.09
C ILE A 194 0.41 4.52 -12.18
N LYS A 195 -0.36 4.54 -13.27
CA LYS A 195 -1.42 3.53 -13.51
C LYS A 195 -0.87 2.11 -13.66
N ASN A 196 0.23 1.92 -14.37
CA ASN A 196 0.90 0.61 -14.46
C ASN A 196 1.36 0.11 -13.08
N VAL A 197 1.91 0.99 -12.24
CA VAL A 197 2.28 0.65 -10.86
C VAL A 197 1.05 0.21 -10.06
N ILE A 198 -0.08 0.92 -10.16
CA ILE A 198 -1.35 0.55 -9.51
C ILE A 198 -1.84 -0.82 -9.99
N ASP A 199 -1.76 -1.12 -11.30
CA ASP A 199 -2.14 -2.43 -11.83
C ASP A 199 -1.29 -3.55 -11.20
N ALA A 200 0.02 -3.36 -11.12
CA ALA A 200 0.93 -4.32 -10.51
C ALA A 200 0.74 -4.48 -8.98
N MET A 201 0.38 -3.39 -8.29
CA MET A 201 -0.05 -3.44 -6.89
C MET A 201 -1.29 -4.33 -6.72
N ALA A 202 -2.28 -4.18 -7.60
CA ALA A 202 -3.49 -5.01 -7.57
C ALA A 202 -3.14 -6.50 -7.82
N TYR A 203 -2.19 -6.78 -8.71
CA TYR A 203 -1.75 -8.15 -8.97
C TYR A 203 -1.14 -8.85 -7.76
N THR A 204 -0.53 -8.07 -6.87
CA THR A 204 0.15 -8.52 -5.65
C THR A 204 -0.68 -8.30 -4.38
N LYS A 205 -1.93 -7.81 -4.52
CA LYS A 205 -2.86 -7.51 -3.42
C LYS A 205 -2.37 -6.41 -2.45
N LEU A 206 -1.48 -5.53 -2.88
CA LEU A 206 -1.21 -4.27 -2.17
C LEU A 206 -2.44 -3.36 -2.25
N ASN A 207 -2.70 -2.53 -1.24
CA ASN A 207 -3.96 -1.79 -1.11
C ASN A 207 -3.82 -0.31 -0.70
N VAL A 208 -2.59 0.20 -0.57
CA VAL A 208 -2.32 1.63 -0.37
C VAL A 208 -1.21 2.09 -1.30
N LEU A 209 -1.51 3.04 -2.17
CA LEU A 209 -0.51 3.83 -2.89
C LEU A 209 -0.16 5.01 -2.01
N HIS A 210 1.03 5.01 -1.44
CA HIS A 210 1.57 6.19 -0.78
C HIS A 210 2.21 7.08 -1.83
N TRP A 211 1.52 8.16 -2.18
CA TRP A 211 1.99 9.08 -3.18
C TRP A 211 2.75 10.20 -2.49
N HIS A 212 4.08 10.12 -2.55
CA HIS A 212 4.99 11.19 -2.13
C HIS A 212 5.08 12.22 -3.25
N ILE A 213 4.20 13.23 -3.20
CA ILE A 213 3.87 14.05 -4.37
C ILE A 213 4.88 15.19 -4.57
N VAL A 214 5.36 15.78 -3.47
CA VAL A 214 6.16 17.01 -3.44
C VAL A 214 7.31 16.86 -2.46
N ASP A 215 8.45 17.49 -2.73
CA ASP A 215 9.67 17.47 -1.91
C ASP A 215 10.52 18.72 -2.24
N THR A 216 11.77 18.80 -1.77
CA THR A 216 12.76 19.85 -2.05
C THR A 216 12.90 20.14 -3.54
N GLN A 217 12.95 19.10 -4.39
CA GLN A 217 13.33 19.21 -5.79
C GLN A 217 12.20 19.72 -6.67
N SER A 218 10.94 19.30 -6.43
CA SER A 218 9.83 19.83 -7.22
C SER A 218 8.47 19.87 -6.50
N PHE A 219 7.60 20.75 -7.01
CA PHE A 219 6.19 20.85 -6.61
C PHE A 219 5.30 20.67 -7.86
N PRO A 220 5.07 19.41 -8.30
CA PRO A 220 4.37 19.15 -9.56
C PRO A 220 2.84 19.24 -9.46
N LEU A 221 2.25 19.18 -8.27
CA LEU A 221 0.80 19.15 -8.07
C LEU A 221 0.16 20.54 -8.09
N GLU A 222 -1.00 20.65 -8.73
CA GLU A 222 -1.88 21.80 -8.66
C GLU A 222 -2.46 21.98 -7.26
N ILE A 223 -2.36 23.18 -6.69
CA ILE A 223 -3.14 23.57 -5.51
C ILE A 223 -3.96 24.81 -5.89
N PRO A 224 -5.26 24.69 -6.21
CA PRO A 224 -6.08 25.81 -6.66
C PRO A 224 -6.10 26.99 -5.68
N SER A 225 -6.07 26.72 -4.37
CA SER A 225 -6.01 27.76 -3.33
C SER A 225 -4.67 28.52 -3.31
N TYR A 226 -3.60 27.90 -3.81
CA TYR A 226 -2.23 28.43 -3.82
C TYR A 226 -1.53 28.17 -5.16
N PRO A 227 -2.00 28.77 -6.26
CA PRO A 227 -1.62 28.38 -7.62
C PRO A 227 -0.14 28.64 -7.95
N LYS A 228 0.56 29.48 -7.15
CA LYS A 228 1.99 29.72 -7.38
C LYS A 228 2.88 28.58 -6.88
N LEU A 229 2.40 27.66 -6.03
CA LEU A 229 3.17 26.48 -5.59
C LEU A 229 3.67 25.71 -6.82
N TRP A 230 2.86 25.67 -7.86
CA TRP A 230 3.16 25.04 -9.13
C TRP A 230 4.37 25.61 -9.88
N ASN A 231 4.87 26.79 -9.48
CA ASN A 231 6.13 27.32 -10.00
C ASN A 231 7.34 26.49 -9.56
N GLY A 232 7.20 25.65 -8.53
CA GLY A 232 8.20 24.70 -8.09
C GLY A 232 8.29 23.42 -8.93
N ALA A 233 7.42 23.22 -9.94
CA ALA A 233 7.56 22.09 -10.87
C ALA A 233 8.79 22.26 -11.79
N TYR A 234 9.35 21.14 -12.26
CA TYR A 234 10.49 21.15 -13.21
C TYR A 234 10.18 21.89 -14.51
N SER A 235 9.00 21.67 -15.07
CA SER A 235 8.54 22.32 -16.30
C SER A 235 7.02 22.39 -16.36
N PRO A 236 6.43 23.16 -17.28
CA PRO A 236 4.98 23.15 -17.51
C PRO A 236 4.41 21.77 -17.91
N SER A 237 5.22 20.88 -18.49
CA SER A 237 4.80 19.53 -18.90
C SER A 237 4.90 18.48 -17.79
N GLU A 238 5.62 18.77 -16.72
CA GLU A 238 5.87 17.85 -15.60
C GLU A 238 5.02 18.28 -14.40
N ARG A 239 3.71 18.20 -14.62
CA ARG A 239 2.69 18.79 -13.75
C ARG A 239 1.48 17.87 -13.64
N TYR A 240 0.91 17.77 -12.44
CA TYR A 240 -0.35 17.09 -12.18
C TYR A 240 -1.43 18.12 -11.86
N THR A 241 -2.47 18.19 -12.69
CA THR A 241 -3.68 18.94 -12.35
C THR A 241 -4.45 18.25 -11.22
N MET A 242 -5.37 18.95 -10.55
CA MET A 242 -6.27 18.29 -9.59
C MET A 242 -7.17 17.24 -10.27
N ALA A 243 -7.43 17.41 -11.57
CA ALA A 243 -8.15 16.40 -12.37
C ALA A 243 -7.29 15.15 -12.61
N ASP A 244 -5.99 15.30 -12.83
CA ASP A 244 -5.04 14.18 -12.93
C ASP A 244 -4.97 13.41 -11.61
N ALA A 245 -4.86 14.13 -10.49
CA ALA A 245 -4.89 13.51 -9.17
C ALA A 245 -6.21 12.76 -8.92
N ALA A 246 -7.36 13.37 -9.25
CA ALA A 246 -8.66 12.72 -9.13
C ALA A 246 -8.79 11.48 -10.04
N GLU A 247 -8.22 11.51 -11.24
CA GLU A 247 -8.17 10.34 -12.12
C GLU A 247 -7.33 9.21 -11.52
N ILE A 248 -6.16 9.49 -10.94
CA ILE A 248 -5.34 8.48 -10.24
C ILE A 248 -6.09 7.90 -9.03
N VAL A 249 -6.72 8.74 -8.21
CA VAL A 249 -7.53 8.27 -7.06
C VAL A 249 -8.68 7.37 -7.52
N ASN A 250 -9.41 7.76 -8.56
CA ASN A 250 -10.51 6.95 -9.10
C ASN A 250 -10.01 5.66 -9.77
N TYR A 251 -8.86 5.70 -10.44
CA TYR A 251 -8.23 4.53 -11.04
C TYR A 251 -7.82 3.51 -9.97
N ALA A 252 -7.13 3.96 -8.91
CA ALA A 252 -6.75 3.13 -7.77
C ALA A 252 -7.96 2.54 -7.05
N LYS A 253 -9.02 3.35 -6.82
CA LYS A 253 -10.25 2.89 -6.16
C LYS A 253 -10.91 1.72 -6.89
N ARG A 254 -10.94 1.74 -8.23
CA ARG A 254 -11.49 0.64 -9.08
C ARG A 254 -10.69 -0.66 -8.97
N GLN A 255 -9.54 -0.63 -8.33
CA GLN A 255 -8.69 -1.77 -8.06
C GLN A 255 -8.59 -2.11 -6.57
N GLY A 256 -9.35 -1.42 -5.72
CA GLY A 256 -9.31 -1.61 -4.27
C GLY A 256 -8.10 -0.99 -3.59
N ILE A 257 -7.43 -0.03 -4.23
CA ILE A 257 -6.24 0.64 -3.71
C ILE A 257 -6.62 2.04 -3.22
N ASN A 258 -6.31 2.33 -1.96
CA ASN A 258 -6.40 3.68 -1.40
C ASN A 258 -5.23 4.53 -1.87
N VAL A 259 -5.43 5.83 -2.03
CA VAL A 259 -4.32 6.77 -2.29
C VAL A 259 -4.09 7.60 -1.03
N LEU A 260 -2.95 7.37 -0.39
CA LEU A 260 -2.44 8.18 0.71
C LEU A 260 -1.59 9.29 0.10
N ALA A 261 -2.06 10.54 0.19
CA ALA A 261 -1.27 11.69 -0.22
C ALA A 261 -0.30 12.09 0.90
N GLU A 262 0.96 12.33 0.53
CA GLU A 262 1.94 12.93 1.41
C GLU A 262 2.17 14.40 1.08
N LEU A 263 2.24 15.17 2.16
CA LEU A 263 2.69 16.55 2.19
C LEU A 263 3.75 16.66 3.28
N ASP A 264 5.00 16.39 2.91
CA ASP A 264 6.08 16.40 3.88
C ASP A 264 6.40 17.83 4.34
N VAL A 265 6.25 18.05 5.65
CA VAL A 265 6.49 19.34 6.30
C VAL A 265 7.02 19.13 7.72
N PRO A 266 7.94 19.99 8.22
CA PRO A 266 8.43 21.22 7.59
C PRO A 266 9.70 21.04 6.74
N GLY A 267 10.33 19.86 6.75
CA GLY A 267 11.47 19.52 5.90
C GLY A 267 11.06 19.43 4.43
N HIS A 268 12.01 19.05 3.56
CA HIS A 268 11.71 18.68 2.18
C HIS A 268 10.86 19.70 1.40
N ALA A 269 11.12 21.00 1.58
CA ALA A 269 10.16 22.06 1.20
C ALA A 269 10.77 23.21 0.40
N LEU A 270 12.01 23.10 -0.09
CA LEU A 270 12.62 24.10 -0.98
C LEU A 270 11.70 24.50 -2.14
N SER A 271 11.13 23.54 -2.87
CA SER A 271 10.29 23.79 -4.06
C SER A 271 9.07 24.68 -3.79
N TRP A 272 8.55 24.68 -2.56
CA TRP A 272 7.36 25.42 -2.16
C TRP A 272 7.59 26.93 -2.21
N GLY A 273 8.76 27.37 -1.76
CA GLY A 273 9.09 28.79 -1.71
C GLY A 273 9.47 29.39 -3.06
N ILE A 274 9.64 28.58 -4.11
CA ILE A 274 9.77 29.09 -5.49
C ILE A 274 8.51 29.90 -5.87
N GLY A 275 7.33 29.39 -5.51
CA GLY A 275 6.06 30.07 -5.69
C GLY A 275 5.76 31.14 -4.65
N TYR A 276 6.10 30.83 -3.39
CA TYR A 276 5.82 31.66 -2.23
C TYR A 276 7.07 31.85 -1.36
N PRO A 277 8.01 32.74 -1.74
CA PRO A 277 9.30 32.87 -1.05
C PRO A 277 9.23 33.20 0.44
N SER A 278 8.10 33.72 0.92
CA SER A 278 7.87 33.95 2.36
C SER A 278 7.76 32.66 3.19
N LEU A 279 7.64 31.50 2.56
CA LEU A 279 7.66 30.20 3.23
C LEU A 279 9.07 29.80 3.70
N TRP A 280 10.09 30.32 3.04
CA TRP A 280 11.48 30.12 3.42
C TRP A 280 11.84 30.99 4.62
N PRO A 281 12.53 30.45 5.63
CA PRO A 281 13.14 31.27 6.68
C PRO A 281 14.02 32.37 6.08
N SER A 282 14.81 32.09 5.05
CA SER A 282 15.48 33.13 4.25
C SER A 282 15.91 32.57 2.90
N SER A 283 16.39 33.44 1.99
CA SER A 283 16.97 32.97 0.71
C SER A 283 18.22 32.10 0.89
N ASP A 284 18.98 32.33 1.96
CA ASP A 284 20.19 31.57 2.29
C ASP A 284 19.86 30.31 3.09
N CYS A 285 18.60 30.16 3.49
CA CYS A 285 18.11 29.05 4.30
C CYS A 285 16.68 28.72 3.89
N PRO A 286 16.50 28.08 2.73
CA PRO A 286 15.21 27.92 2.08
C PRO A 286 14.40 26.73 2.62
N GLU A 287 14.92 25.97 3.56
CA GLU A 287 14.18 24.92 4.26
C GLU A 287 14.83 24.69 5.63
N PRO A 288 14.10 24.17 6.63
CA PRO A 288 12.67 23.84 6.63
C PRO A 288 11.74 25.06 6.59
N LEU A 289 10.44 24.86 6.32
CA LEU A 289 9.42 25.91 6.29
C LEU A 289 9.49 26.83 7.52
N ASP A 290 9.25 28.13 7.33
CA ASP A 290 9.32 29.13 8.39
C ASP A 290 8.22 28.93 9.43
N VAL A 291 8.61 28.36 10.58
CA VAL A 291 7.76 28.10 11.75
C VAL A 291 7.21 29.38 12.39
N SER A 292 7.89 30.52 12.21
CA SER A 292 7.46 31.81 12.78
C SER A 292 6.42 32.54 11.94
N ASN A 293 6.21 32.11 10.70
CA ASN A 293 5.32 32.75 9.75
C ASN A 293 3.92 32.12 9.75
N GLU A 294 2.92 32.89 10.17
CA GLU A 294 1.51 32.47 10.15
C GLU A 294 0.99 32.11 8.74
N PHE A 295 1.60 32.67 7.69
CA PHE A 295 1.25 32.31 6.32
C PHE A 295 1.57 30.84 6.02
N THR A 296 2.62 30.27 6.61
CA THR A 296 2.98 28.85 6.46
C THR A 296 1.82 27.93 6.85
N PHE A 297 1.24 28.15 8.02
CA PHE A 297 0.12 27.33 8.52
C PHE A 297 -1.18 27.59 7.76
N LYS A 298 -1.43 28.83 7.30
CA LYS A 298 -2.57 29.11 6.41
C LYS A 298 -2.43 28.38 5.08
N LEU A 299 -1.21 28.30 4.55
CA LEU A 299 -0.95 27.60 3.30
C LEU A 299 -1.18 26.10 3.45
N ILE A 300 -0.66 25.48 4.51
CA ILE A 300 -0.93 24.07 4.84
C ILE A 300 -2.44 23.81 4.97
N ASP A 301 -3.17 24.72 5.64
CA ASP A 301 -4.64 24.63 5.77
C ASP A 301 -5.36 24.64 4.41
N GLY A 302 -4.99 25.52 3.49
CA GLY A 302 -5.63 25.52 2.16
C GLY A 302 -5.17 24.36 1.26
N VAL A 303 -3.94 23.87 1.39
CA VAL A 303 -3.50 22.62 0.70
C VAL A 303 -4.37 21.45 1.18
N LEU A 304 -4.52 21.27 2.49
CA LEU A 304 -5.33 20.19 3.07
C LEU A 304 -6.82 20.33 2.75
N SER A 305 -7.32 21.57 2.64
CA SER A 305 -8.67 21.85 2.13
C SER A 305 -8.87 21.39 0.69
N ASP A 306 -7.89 21.63 -0.19
CA ASP A 306 -7.94 21.14 -1.58
C ASP A 306 -7.76 19.61 -1.65
N PHE A 307 -6.90 19.03 -0.80
CA PHE A 307 -6.73 17.58 -0.70
C PHE A 307 -8.04 16.89 -0.30
N SER A 308 -8.80 17.44 0.65
CA SER A 308 -10.07 16.86 1.13
C SER A 308 -11.13 16.68 0.05
N LYS A 309 -10.98 17.34 -1.10
CA LYS A 309 -11.88 17.25 -2.26
C LYS A 309 -11.54 16.08 -3.19
N VAL A 310 -10.31 15.56 -3.12
CA VAL A 310 -9.78 14.55 -4.05
C VAL A 310 -9.26 13.31 -3.33
N PHE A 311 -8.41 13.49 -2.32
CA PHE A 311 -7.82 12.42 -1.53
C PHE A 311 -8.76 12.07 -0.36
N ASN A 312 -9.73 11.21 -0.66
CA ASN A 312 -10.76 10.77 0.28
C ASN A 312 -10.30 9.66 1.24
N PHE A 313 -9.05 9.23 1.17
CA PHE A 313 -8.54 8.27 2.14
C PHE A 313 -8.49 8.93 3.52
N LYS A 314 -8.90 8.21 4.57
CA LYS A 314 -9.01 8.81 5.91
C LYS A 314 -7.68 9.29 6.50
N PHE A 315 -6.55 8.88 5.90
CA PHE A 315 -5.21 9.26 6.31
C PHE A 315 -4.59 10.27 5.36
N VAL A 316 -3.79 11.18 5.92
CA VAL A 316 -2.83 12.01 5.19
C VAL A 316 -1.46 11.84 5.82
N HIS A 317 -0.41 11.75 5.01
CA HIS A 317 0.97 11.71 5.50
C HIS A 317 1.49 13.15 5.56
N LEU A 318 1.97 13.58 6.73
CA LEU A 318 2.52 14.93 6.92
C LEU A 318 4.06 14.91 7.03
N GLY A 319 4.68 13.80 6.60
CA GLY A 319 6.11 13.56 6.65
C GLY A 319 6.71 13.86 8.03
N GLY A 320 7.62 14.83 8.05
CA GLY A 320 8.26 15.36 9.24
C GLY A 320 9.62 14.74 9.52
N ASP A 321 10.25 14.12 8.53
CA ASP A 321 11.58 13.53 8.57
C ASP A 321 12.70 14.56 8.33
N GLU A 322 13.93 14.17 8.69
CA GLU A 322 15.21 14.84 8.35
C GLU A 322 15.28 16.38 8.53
N VAL A 323 14.49 16.94 9.47
CA VAL A 323 14.39 18.39 9.65
C VAL A 323 15.68 19.01 10.21
N ASP A 324 16.43 19.76 9.39
CA ASP A 324 17.53 20.59 9.85
C ASP A 324 17.02 21.88 10.52
N THR A 325 16.80 21.80 11.83
CA THR A 325 16.32 22.93 12.63
C THR A 325 17.34 24.06 12.82
N SER A 326 18.61 23.86 12.41
CA SER A 326 19.67 24.89 12.55
C SER A 326 19.33 26.17 11.78
N CYS A 327 18.61 26.02 10.66
CA CYS A 327 18.14 27.10 9.82
C CYS A 327 17.35 28.18 10.59
N TRP A 328 16.45 27.72 11.47
CA TRP A 328 15.61 28.59 12.30
C TRP A 328 16.42 29.37 13.33
N VAL A 329 17.47 28.76 13.87
CA VAL A 329 18.37 29.40 14.84
C VAL A 329 19.24 30.45 14.14
N MET A 330 19.68 30.18 12.91
CA MET A 330 20.53 31.10 12.14
C MET A 330 19.75 32.32 11.61
N THR A 331 18.48 32.14 11.28
CA THR A 331 17.63 33.19 10.69
C THR A 331 17.19 34.24 11.73
N PRO A 332 17.50 35.54 11.55
CA PRO A 332 17.31 36.55 12.61
C PRO A 332 15.87 36.75 13.11
N HIS A 333 14.84 36.73 12.23
CA HIS A 333 13.47 36.90 12.70
C HIS A 333 12.91 35.64 13.35
N VAL A 334 13.26 34.46 12.84
CA VAL A 334 12.88 33.19 13.45
C VAL A 334 13.52 33.06 14.83
N ARG A 335 14.81 33.37 14.99
CA ARG A 335 15.48 33.43 16.30
C ARG A 335 14.77 34.37 17.28
N LYS A 336 14.38 35.57 16.83
CA LYS A 336 13.61 36.51 17.68
C LYS A 336 12.26 35.92 18.08
N TRP A 337 11.59 35.21 17.17
CA TRP A 337 10.34 34.52 17.46
C TRP A 337 10.53 33.40 18.49
N LEU A 338 11.59 32.58 18.36
CA LEU A 338 11.96 31.54 19.33
C LEU A 338 12.17 32.13 20.73
N THR A 339 12.98 33.19 20.83
CA THR A 339 13.23 33.89 22.12
C THR A 339 11.94 34.47 22.71
N LYS A 340 11.06 35.04 21.88
CA LYS A 340 9.77 35.60 22.33
C LYS A 340 8.83 34.54 22.88
N HIS A 341 8.83 33.34 22.31
CA HIS A 341 7.96 32.23 22.74
C HIS A 341 8.63 31.33 23.79
N GLY A 342 9.91 31.56 24.11
CA GLY A 342 10.66 30.74 25.05
C GLY A 342 10.89 29.31 24.55
N LEU A 343 11.01 29.13 23.23
CA LEU A 343 11.22 27.83 22.59
C LEU A 343 12.66 27.68 22.12
N ASN A 344 13.23 26.49 22.24
CA ASN A 344 14.40 26.08 21.45
C ASN A 344 13.97 25.49 20.09
N GLU A 345 14.95 25.12 19.27
CA GLU A 345 14.76 24.60 17.91
C GLU A 345 14.01 23.24 17.86
N THR A 346 14.26 22.34 18.82
CA THR A 346 13.52 21.07 18.95
C THR A 346 12.07 21.31 19.37
N GLU A 347 11.83 22.25 20.28
CA GLU A 347 10.49 22.64 20.71
C GLU A 347 9.73 23.38 19.61
N ALA A 348 10.43 24.12 18.74
CA ALA A 348 9.84 24.74 17.56
C ALA A 348 9.44 23.71 16.50
N TYR A 349 10.25 22.67 16.29
CA TYR A 349 9.89 21.54 15.44
C TYR A 349 8.66 20.81 16.01
N GLN A 350 8.63 20.55 17.32
CA GLN A 350 7.45 20.00 17.99
C GLN A 350 6.21 20.90 17.80
N TYR A 351 6.37 22.21 17.96
CA TYR A 351 5.30 23.18 17.76
C TYR A 351 4.75 23.12 16.32
N PHE A 352 5.64 23.07 15.33
CA PHE A 352 5.25 22.97 13.92
C PHE A 352 4.44 21.71 13.65
N VAL A 353 4.97 20.54 14.01
CA VAL A 353 4.35 19.24 13.73
C VAL A 353 2.99 19.15 14.40
N LEU A 354 2.88 19.51 15.69
CA LEU A 354 1.61 19.44 16.41
C LEU A 354 0.58 20.43 15.83
N ARG A 355 1.03 21.60 15.36
CA ARG A 355 0.14 22.58 14.72
C ARG A 355 -0.35 22.10 13.36
N ALA A 356 0.51 21.51 12.54
CA ALA A 356 0.14 20.89 11.26
C ALA A 356 -0.83 19.71 11.47
N GLN A 357 -0.59 18.87 12.48
CA GLN A 357 -1.50 17.80 12.87
C GLN A 357 -2.89 18.33 13.23
N GLN A 358 -2.99 19.40 14.01
CA GLN A 358 -4.29 19.97 14.37
C GLN A 358 -5.06 20.50 13.16
N ILE A 359 -4.36 21.06 12.17
CA ILE A 359 -4.97 21.48 10.89
C ILE A 359 -5.46 20.26 10.11
N ALA A 360 -4.67 19.20 9.98
CA ALA A 360 -5.15 17.98 9.30
C ALA A 360 -6.36 17.35 10.00
N ILE A 361 -6.38 17.34 11.34
CA ILE A 361 -7.53 16.85 12.13
C ILE A 361 -8.79 17.68 11.88
N SER A 362 -8.67 19.00 11.70
CA SER A 362 -9.84 19.86 11.45
C SER A 362 -10.47 19.61 10.07
N HIS A 363 -9.70 19.10 9.10
CA HIS A 363 -10.19 18.61 7.80
C HIS A 363 -10.71 17.16 7.83
N GLY A 364 -10.69 16.51 9.00
CA GLY A 364 -11.24 15.16 9.20
C GLY A 364 -10.24 14.02 9.01
N TYR A 365 -8.96 14.31 8.78
CA TYR A 365 -7.93 13.30 8.60
C TYR A 365 -7.45 12.69 9.92
N GLU A 366 -6.99 11.44 9.84
CA GLU A 366 -6.02 10.85 10.75
C GLU A 366 -4.60 11.05 10.17
N ILE A 367 -3.60 11.26 11.01
CA ILE A 367 -2.26 11.67 10.56
C ILE A 367 -1.31 10.49 10.56
N ILE A 368 -0.50 10.40 9.51
CA ILE A 368 0.71 9.60 9.48
C ILE A 368 1.92 10.55 9.48
N ASN A 369 2.93 10.25 10.28
CA ASN A 369 4.21 10.96 10.30
C ASN A 369 5.35 9.95 10.32
N TRP A 370 6.49 10.34 9.75
CA TRP A 370 7.74 9.60 9.90
C TRP A 370 8.21 9.60 11.36
N GLU A 371 9.07 8.64 11.67
CA GLU A 371 9.41 8.28 13.03
C GLU A 371 10.19 9.33 13.82
N GLU A 372 10.84 10.29 13.16
CA GLU A 372 11.53 11.40 13.80
C GLU A 372 10.59 12.19 14.72
N THR A 373 9.31 12.32 14.33
CA THR A 373 8.30 12.94 15.18
C THR A 373 8.10 12.16 16.49
N PHE A 374 8.10 10.82 16.44
CA PHE A 374 8.03 10.00 17.64
C PHE A 374 9.35 10.00 18.42
N ASN A 375 10.49 9.92 17.74
CA ASN A 375 11.81 9.90 18.36
C ASN A 375 12.09 11.19 19.16
N ASN A 376 11.60 12.33 18.68
CA ASN A 376 11.74 13.62 19.36
C ASN A 376 10.66 13.87 20.43
N PHE A 377 9.40 13.47 20.18
CA PHE A 377 8.25 13.91 20.99
C PHE A 377 7.61 12.78 21.82
N GLY A 378 7.89 11.52 21.49
CA GLY A 378 7.34 10.33 22.13
C GLY A 378 5.82 10.36 22.23
N ASN A 379 5.31 10.31 23.45
CA ASN A 379 3.88 10.24 23.75
C ASN A 379 3.14 11.59 23.64
N LYS A 380 3.82 12.69 23.27
CA LYS A 380 3.20 14.00 23.05
C LYS A 380 2.43 14.08 21.73
N LEU A 381 2.65 13.14 20.81
CA LEU A 381 1.87 13.02 19.58
C LEU A 381 0.39 12.76 19.87
N SER A 382 -0.48 13.19 18.97
CA SER A 382 -1.91 12.87 19.03
C SER A 382 -2.12 11.36 19.07
N ARG A 383 -3.11 10.88 19.84
CA ARG A 383 -3.49 9.45 19.82
C ARG A 383 -4.06 8.99 18.49
N LYS A 384 -4.44 9.93 17.62
CA LYS A 384 -4.84 9.65 16.23
C LYS A 384 -3.63 9.46 15.29
N THR A 385 -2.41 9.80 15.72
CA THR A 385 -1.22 9.65 14.88
C THR A 385 -0.86 8.17 14.69
N VAL A 386 -0.53 7.82 13.45
CA VAL A 386 0.17 6.60 13.07
C VAL A 386 1.63 6.99 12.84
N VAL A 387 2.57 6.25 13.42
CA VAL A 387 4.00 6.49 13.21
C VAL A 387 4.51 5.53 12.14
N HIS A 388 5.19 6.06 11.13
CA HIS A 388 5.79 5.30 10.04
C HIS A 388 7.30 5.12 10.31
N ASN A 389 7.71 3.88 10.58
CA ASN A 389 9.08 3.52 10.98
C ASN A 389 9.93 3.09 9.79
N TRP A 390 11.06 3.77 9.57
CA TRP A 390 11.91 3.55 8.39
C TRP A 390 13.41 3.35 8.68
N LEU A 391 14.05 4.01 9.65
CA LEU A 391 15.52 3.95 9.80
C LEU A 391 16.01 2.57 10.23
N GLY A 392 15.33 1.94 11.19
CA GLY A 392 15.77 0.66 11.71
C GLY A 392 14.89 0.05 12.79
N GLY A 393 15.31 -1.12 13.25
CA GLY A 393 14.56 -1.90 14.24
C GLY A 393 14.48 -1.23 15.61
N GLY A 394 13.36 -1.46 16.31
CA GLY A 394 13.16 -1.03 17.70
C GLY A 394 12.18 0.12 17.86
N VAL A 395 12.06 1.03 16.89
CA VAL A 395 11.11 2.15 16.99
C VAL A 395 9.66 1.64 16.94
N ALA A 396 9.34 0.71 16.05
CA ALA A 396 8.01 0.11 15.99
C ALA A 396 7.56 -0.47 17.36
N GLN A 397 8.46 -1.14 18.09
CA GLN A 397 8.19 -1.64 19.44
C GLN A 397 7.89 -0.52 20.44
N GLN A 398 8.67 0.56 20.39
CA GLN A 398 8.51 1.71 21.28
C GLN A 398 7.19 2.45 20.99
N VAL A 399 6.84 2.61 19.71
CA VAL A 399 5.58 3.24 19.26
C VAL A 399 4.37 2.48 19.80
N VAL A 400 4.33 1.15 19.59
CA VAL A 400 3.19 0.34 20.07
C VAL A 400 3.17 0.23 21.59
N ALA A 401 4.34 0.23 22.26
CA ALA A 401 4.43 0.28 23.71
C ALA A 401 3.92 1.61 24.28
N ALA A 402 4.11 2.71 23.55
CA ALA A 402 3.54 4.01 23.88
C ALA A 402 2.03 4.08 23.60
N GLY A 403 1.43 3.07 22.94
CA GLY A 403 0.01 3.00 22.61
C GLY A 403 -0.39 3.78 21.36
N LEU A 404 0.54 3.94 20.41
CA LEU A 404 0.30 4.52 19.08
C LEU A 404 0.30 3.42 18.02
N ARG A 405 -0.36 3.69 16.89
CA ARG A 405 -0.33 2.79 15.74
C ARG A 405 0.96 2.95 14.95
N CYS A 406 1.38 1.90 14.26
CA CYS A 406 2.63 1.87 13.51
C CYS A 406 2.48 1.24 12.12
N ILE A 407 3.18 1.80 11.14
CA ILE A 407 3.50 1.20 9.83
C ILE A 407 5.01 0.96 9.80
N VAL A 408 5.43 -0.18 9.25
CA VAL A 408 6.85 -0.58 9.17
C VAL A 408 7.34 -0.50 7.73
N SER A 409 8.48 0.14 7.51
CA SER A 409 9.18 0.30 6.21
C SER A 409 10.71 0.26 6.35
N ASN A 410 11.24 -0.57 7.26
CA ASN A 410 12.68 -0.67 7.56
C ASN A 410 13.57 -0.57 6.30
N GLN A 411 14.44 0.45 6.23
CA GLN A 411 15.26 0.77 5.06
C GLN A 411 16.31 -0.30 4.72
N ASP A 412 16.71 -1.11 5.70
CA ASP A 412 17.64 -2.23 5.50
C ASP A 412 17.01 -3.39 4.71
N LYS A 413 15.68 -3.34 4.47
CA LYS A 413 14.95 -4.39 3.76
C LYS A 413 13.88 -3.93 2.78
N TRP A 414 13.11 -2.87 3.07
CA TRP A 414 11.92 -2.49 2.30
C TRP A 414 12.08 -1.20 1.49
N TYR A 415 13.31 -0.73 1.30
CA TYR A 415 13.64 0.36 0.37
C TYR A 415 14.05 -0.23 -0.98
N LEU A 416 13.28 0.09 -2.02
CA LEU A 416 13.44 -0.42 -3.38
C LEU A 416 14.54 0.34 -4.12
N ASP A 417 14.79 1.60 -3.80
CA ASP A 417 15.93 2.39 -4.31
C ASP A 417 17.29 1.81 -3.87
N HIS A 418 17.33 1.04 -2.78
CA HIS A 418 18.50 0.25 -2.39
C HIS A 418 18.62 -1.02 -3.25
N LEU A 419 19.29 -0.90 -4.40
CA LEU A 419 19.38 -1.96 -5.42
C LEU A 419 20.16 -3.21 -4.98
N ASP A 420 20.95 -3.13 -3.92
CA ASP A 420 21.69 -4.25 -3.34
C ASP A 420 20.83 -5.18 -2.46
N ILE A 421 19.62 -4.71 -2.07
CA ILE A 421 18.69 -5.50 -1.27
C ILE A 421 17.91 -6.48 -2.17
N THR A 422 18.12 -7.76 -1.91
CA THR A 422 17.51 -8.86 -2.67
C THR A 422 16.04 -9.10 -2.31
N TRP A 423 15.26 -9.70 -3.22
CA TRP A 423 13.85 -10.04 -2.95
C TRP A 423 13.68 -10.98 -1.75
N GLN A 424 14.68 -11.84 -1.46
CA GLN A 424 14.67 -12.70 -0.27
C GLN A 424 14.72 -11.88 1.02
N GLN A 425 15.49 -10.79 1.05
CA GLN A 425 15.54 -9.91 2.21
C GLN A 425 14.21 -9.17 2.42
N PHE A 426 13.57 -8.72 1.34
CA PHE A 426 12.21 -8.17 1.38
C PHE A 426 11.21 -9.19 1.96
N TYR A 427 11.27 -10.44 1.49
CA TYR A 427 10.41 -11.53 2.00
C TYR A 427 10.68 -11.88 3.47
N MET A 428 11.92 -11.76 3.95
CA MET A 428 12.28 -12.11 5.32
C MET A 428 12.10 -10.94 6.32
N ASN A 429 11.48 -9.83 5.92
CA ASN A 429 11.14 -8.76 6.85
C ASN A 429 9.83 -9.07 7.59
N GLU A 430 9.90 -9.31 8.90
CA GLU A 430 8.73 -9.59 9.75
C GLU A 430 8.33 -8.32 10.54
N PRO A 431 7.18 -7.68 10.23
CA PRO A 431 6.75 -6.43 10.87
C PRO A 431 6.57 -6.49 12.38
N LEU A 432 6.29 -7.68 12.93
CA LEU A 432 6.08 -7.88 14.37
C LEU A 432 7.36 -8.26 15.13
N THR A 433 8.53 -8.13 14.49
CA THR A 433 9.82 -8.50 15.10
C THR A 433 9.99 -7.83 16.48
N ASN A 434 10.19 -8.66 17.50
CA ASN A 434 10.32 -8.31 18.92
C ASN A 434 9.08 -7.65 19.59
N ILE A 435 7.91 -7.68 18.95
CA ILE A 435 6.64 -7.24 19.56
C ILE A 435 5.87 -8.49 20.01
N THR A 436 6.04 -8.93 21.26
CA THR A 436 5.46 -10.20 21.75
C THR A 436 4.05 -10.04 22.35
N ASN A 437 3.66 -8.84 22.76
CA ASN A 437 2.35 -8.58 23.36
C ASN A 437 1.27 -8.49 22.27
N LEU A 438 0.26 -9.36 22.34
CA LEU A 438 -0.82 -9.45 21.34
C LEU A 438 -1.63 -8.16 21.16
N GLN A 439 -1.80 -7.33 22.20
CA GLN A 439 -2.51 -6.05 22.05
C GLN A 439 -1.64 -5.00 21.37
N GLN A 440 -0.32 -5.03 21.61
CA GLN A 440 0.63 -4.17 20.92
C GLN A 440 0.80 -4.58 19.45
N GLN A 441 0.79 -5.88 19.14
CA GLN A 441 0.83 -6.36 17.75
C GLN A 441 -0.31 -5.80 16.91
N LYS A 442 -1.52 -5.66 17.49
CA LYS A 442 -2.67 -5.05 16.79
C LYS A 442 -2.51 -3.57 16.46
N LEU A 443 -1.55 -2.88 17.08
CA LEU A 443 -1.22 -1.49 16.77
C LEU A 443 -0.30 -1.39 15.56
N VAL A 444 0.39 -2.47 15.17
CA VAL A 444 1.05 -2.55 13.86
C VAL A 444 -0.02 -2.82 12.81
N ILE A 445 -0.37 -1.80 12.04
CA ILE A 445 -1.48 -1.88 11.08
C ILE A 445 -1.05 -2.50 9.73
N GLY A 446 0.26 -2.60 9.52
CA GLY A 446 0.88 -3.23 8.37
C GLY A 446 2.23 -2.64 8.02
N GLY A 447 2.56 -2.63 6.74
CA GLY A 447 3.87 -2.24 6.25
C GLY A 447 3.85 -1.64 4.86
N GLU A 448 4.98 -1.07 4.48
CA GLU A 448 5.16 -0.38 3.21
C GLU A 448 6.56 -0.65 2.65
N VAL A 449 6.62 -0.82 1.32
CA VAL A 449 7.86 -0.75 0.56
C VAL A 449 8.00 0.63 -0.07
N CYS A 450 9.19 1.21 0.00
CA CYS A 450 9.43 2.58 -0.45
C CYS A 450 10.21 2.61 -1.75
N MET A 451 9.73 3.35 -2.74
CA MET A 451 10.46 3.62 -3.99
C MET A 451 10.73 5.12 -4.09
N TRP A 452 11.81 5.56 -3.45
CA TRP A 452 12.28 6.94 -3.54
C TRP A 452 12.84 7.27 -4.93
N GLY A 453 12.74 8.54 -5.32
CA GLY A 453 12.84 8.96 -6.71
C GLY A 453 14.19 9.53 -7.12
N GLU A 454 15.22 9.55 -6.27
CA GLU A 454 16.50 10.23 -6.56
C GLU A 454 17.19 9.69 -7.82
N THR A 455 17.01 8.40 -8.11
CA THR A 455 17.64 7.72 -9.25
C THR A 455 16.65 6.93 -10.11
N VAL A 456 15.35 7.17 -9.96
CA VAL A 456 14.28 6.40 -10.62
C VAL A 456 13.27 7.33 -11.27
N ASP A 457 12.93 7.06 -12.53
CA ASP A 457 11.93 7.81 -13.30
C ASP A 457 10.99 6.87 -14.07
N GLY A 458 10.19 7.42 -14.99
CA GLY A 458 9.25 6.62 -15.77
C GLY A 458 9.90 5.55 -16.67
N SER A 459 11.22 5.57 -16.86
CA SER A 459 11.94 4.61 -17.69
C SER A 459 12.30 3.30 -16.97
N ASP A 460 12.42 3.32 -15.64
CA ASP A 460 12.93 2.19 -14.85
C ASP A 460 12.13 1.89 -13.56
N ILE A 461 11.14 2.71 -13.18
CA ILE A 461 10.37 2.51 -11.94
C ILE A 461 9.73 1.12 -11.82
N GLU A 462 9.11 0.60 -12.88
CA GLU A 462 8.47 -0.71 -12.82
C GLU A 462 9.48 -1.84 -12.61
N GLN A 463 10.65 -1.75 -13.25
CA GLN A 463 11.72 -2.76 -13.18
C GLN A 463 12.44 -2.72 -11.82
N THR A 464 12.45 -1.54 -11.19
CA THR A 464 13.02 -1.36 -9.85
C THR A 464 12.08 -1.89 -8.77
N ILE A 465 10.79 -1.61 -8.88
CA ILE A 465 9.76 -2.05 -7.92
C ILE A 465 9.58 -3.57 -7.99
N TRP A 466 9.42 -4.13 -9.19
CA TRP A 466 8.98 -5.52 -9.37
C TRP A 466 10.13 -6.42 -9.80
N PRO A 467 10.28 -7.65 -9.22
CA PRO A 467 9.33 -8.33 -8.33
C PRO A 467 9.59 -8.14 -6.82
N ARG A 468 10.49 -7.23 -6.39
CA ARG A 468 10.86 -7.11 -4.97
C ARG A 468 9.69 -6.64 -4.09
N ALA A 469 8.87 -5.71 -4.55
CA ALA A 469 7.65 -5.31 -3.85
C ALA A 469 6.65 -6.47 -3.70
N ALA A 470 6.58 -7.38 -4.69
CA ALA A 470 5.75 -8.57 -4.60
C ALA A 470 6.22 -9.46 -3.44
N ALA A 471 7.54 -9.58 -3.23
CA ALA A 471 8.09 -10.35 -2.11
C ALA A 471 7.58 -9.84 -0.75
N ALA A 472 7.52 -8.51 -0.55
CA ALA A 472 6.95 -7.93 0.67
C ALA A 472 5.44 -8.20 0.83
N ALA A 473 4.68 -8.19 -0.27
CA ALA A 473 3.25 -8.50 -0.26
C ALA A 473 2.93 -9.95 0.15
N GLY A 474 3.91 -10.84 0.14
CA GLY A 474 3.80 -12.23 0.58
C GLY A 474 3.87 -12.47 2.09
N ASN A 475 4.17 -11.43 2.89
CA ASN A 475 4.26 -11.48 4.36
C ASN A 475 2.94 -11.14 5.07
#